data_AF-A0A962ZR18-F1
#
_entry.id   AF-A0A962ZR18-F1
#
_cell.length_a   1.000
_cell.length_b   1.000
_cell.length_c   1.000
_cell.angle_alpha   90.00
_cell.angle_beta   90.00
_cell.angle_gamma   90.00
#
_symmetry.space_group_name_H-M   'P 1'
#
loop_
_entity.id
_entity.type
_entity.pdbx_description
1 polymer ?
#
loop_
_entity_poly.entity_id
_entity_poly.type
_entity_poly.pdbx_seq_one_letter_code
_entity_poly.pdbx_strand_id
1 'polypeptide(L)' 'MLIISRKDAESILIRPAEDVDPAMTLADLFREGPIEITVFSAGSNRVKMGVQAPNQLSIWRKDAPKAIAV' A
#
# COMPACT_ATOMS: atom_id res chain seq x y z
N MET A 1 -8.18 5.74 -5.52
CA MET A 1 -7.68 4.39 -5.88
C MET A 1 -6.31 4.52 -6.54
N LEU A 2 -5.28 3.88 -5.97
CA LEU A 2 -3.92 3.86 -6.48
C LEU A 2 -3.64 2.51 -7.15
N ILE A 3 -3.19 2.48 -8.41
CA ILE A 3 -2.84 1.23 -9.11
C ILE A 3 -1.33 1.16 -9.29
N ILE A 4 -0.70 0.11 -8.78
CA ILE A 4 0.74 -0.12 -8.87
C ILE A 4 1.06 -1.50 -9.46
N SER A 5 2.18 -1.60 -10.18
CA SER A 5 2.71 -2.88 -10.65
C SER A 5 3.91 -3.28 -9.79
N ARG A 6 3.92 -4.52 -9.29
CA ARG A 6 4.96 -5.07 -8.42
C ARG A 6 5.43 -6.43 -8.90
N LYS A 7 6.64 -6.86 -8.58
CA LYS A 7 7.15 -8.22 -8.85
C LYS A 7 6.89 -9.16 -7.66
N ASP A 8 7.29 -10.42 -7.77
CA ASP A 8 7.32 -11.33 -6.61
C ASP A 8 8.23 -10.76 -5.51
N ALA A 9 7.80 -10.93 -4.25
CA ALA A 9 8.46 -10.41 -3.04
C ALA A 9 8.55 -8.87 -2.89
N GLU A 10 7.90 -8.10 -3.76
CA GLU A 10 7.87 -6.64 -3.66
C GLU A 10 6.75 -6.13 -2.71
N SER A 11 7.12 -5.47 -1.61
CA SER A 11 6.16 -5.06 -0.55
C SER A 11 5.54 -3.67 -0.75
N ILE A 12 4.37 -3.45 -0.17
CA ILE A 12 3.71 -2.14 -0.07
C ILE A 12 3.70 -1.76 1.42
N LEU A 13 4.02 -0.50 1.72
CA LEU A 13 4.00 0.03 3.07
C LEU A 13 2.78 0.92 3.23
N ILE A 14 1.98 0.68 4.26
CA ILE A 14 0.83 1.50 4.61
C ILE A 14 1.15 2.12 5.97
N ARG A 15 1.08 3.45 6.06
CA ARG A 15 1.35 4.20 7.28
C ARG A 15 0.30 5.30 7.47
N PRO A 16 0.05 5.75 8.71
CA PRO A 16 -0.64 7.01 8.92
C PRO A 16 0.04 8.12 8.11
N ALA A 17 -0.75 9.00 7.51
CA ALA A 17 -0.24 10.19 6.88
C ALA A 17 0.41 11.10 7.95
N GLU A 18 1.38 11.93 7.54
CA GLU A 18 2.11 12.80 8.49
C GLU A 18 1.19 13.85 9.16
N ASP A 19 0.06 14.15 8.52
CA ASP A 19 -0.97 15.08 8.96
C ASP A 19 -2.13 14.42 9.72
N VAL A 20 -2.05 13.11 10.00
CA VAL A 20 -3.05 12.43 10.84
C VAL A 20 -2.94 12.89 12.29
N ASP A 21 -4.08 13.27 12.86
CA ASP A 21 -4.21 13.55 14.28
C ASP A 21 -3.90 12.26 15.08
N PRO A 22 -2.87 12.26 15.95
CA PRO A 22 -2.51 11.08 16.75
C PRO A 22 -3.59 10.69 17.77
N ALA A 23 -4.54 11.58 18.09
CA ALA A 23 -5.68 11.27 18.95
C ALA A 23 -6.85 10.62 18.19
N MET A 24 -6.75 10.49 16.87
CA MET A 24 -7.80 9.90 16.05
C MET A 24 -7.98 8.42 16.34
N THR A 25 -9.24 7.99 16.52
CA THR A 25 -9.52 6.58 16.77
C THR A 25 -9.47 5.77 15.49
N LEU A 26 -9.20 4.46 15.60
CA LEU A 26 -9.27 3.55 14.46
C LEU A 26 -10.68 3.52 13.85
N ALA A 27 -11.73 3.73 14.65
CA ALA A 27 -13.10 3.82 14.16
C ALA A 27 -13.31 5.03 13.25
N ASP A 28 -12.61 6.13 13.54
CA ASP A 28 -12.65 7.34 12.71
C ASP A 28 -11.81 7.16 11.44
N LEU A 29 -10.65 6.49 11.56
CA LEU A 29 -9.76 6.18 10.45
C LEU A 29 -10.43 5.32 9.38
N PHE A 30 -11.17 4.28 9.80
CA PHE A 30 -11.87 3.36 8.90
C PHE A 30 -13.30 3.77 8.58
N ARG A 31 -13.73 4.96 9.03
CA ARG A 31 -15.09 5.47 8.75
C ARG A 31 -15.33 5.67 7.26
N GLU A 32 -14.30 6.09 6.52
CA GLU A 32 -14.36 6.26 5.06
C GLU A 32 -14.28 4.94 4.28
N GLY A 33 -13.91 3.85 4.94
CA GLY A 33 -13.85 2.52 4.35
C GLY A 33 -12.61 1.72 4.75
N PRO A 34 -12.61 0.41 4.45
CA PRO A 34 -11.47 -0.46 4.70
C PRO A 34 -10.29 -0.14 3.77
N ILE A 35 -9.13 -0.70 4.09
CA ILE A 35 -8.04 -0.82 3.12
C ILE A 35 -8.38 -2.00 2.19
N GLU A 36 -8.67 -1.72 0.93
CA GLU A 36 -8.91 -2.72 -0.09
C GLU A 36 -7.67 -2.91 -0.95
N ILE A 37 -7.24 -4.17 -1.09
CA ILE A 37 -6.12 -4.56 -1.94
C ILE A 37 -6.68 -5.47 -3.04
N THR A 38 -6.69 -4.97 -4.27
CA THR A 38 -7.23 -5.68 -5.43
C THR A 38 -6.08 -6.16 -6.32
N VAL A 39 -5.99 -7.46 -6.58
CA VAL A 39 -5.02 -7.98 -7.56
C VAL A 39 -5.66 -7.99 -8.95
N PHE A 40 -5.25 -7.07 -9.82
CA PHE A 40 -5.83 -6.90 -11.16
C PHE A 40 -5.32 -7.94 -12.17
N SER A 41 -4.03 -8.27 -12.11
CA SER A 41 -3.43 -9.29 -13.00
C SER A 41 -2.11 -9.77 -12.44
N ALA A 42 -1.93 -11.08 -12.32
CA ALA A 42 -0.62 -11.69 -12.07
C ALA A 42 -0.06 -12.20 -13.40
N GLY A 43 0.87 -11.44 -14.01
CA GLY A 43 1.71 -11.97 -15.08
C GLY A 43 2.90 -12.74 -14.50
N SER A 44 3.63 -13.48 -15.33
CA SER A 44 4.74 -14.36 -14.94
C SER A 44 5.89 -13.71 -14.14
N ASN A 45 5.98 -12.38 -14.11
CA ASN A 45 6.99 -11.65 -13.32
C ASN A 45 6.48 -10.33 -12.73
N ARG A 46 5.19 -10.00 -12.93
CA ARG A 46 4.61 -8.73 -12.47
C ARG A 46 3.15 -8.88 -12.12
N VAL A 47 2.80 -8.48 -10.92
CA VAL A 47 1.45 -8.37 -10.37
C VAL A 47 1.01 -6.92 -10.43
N LYS A 48 -0.10 -6.63 -11.11
CA LYS A 48 -0.81 -5.35 -10.98
C LYS A 48 -1.70 -5.43 -9.76
N MET A 49 -1.53 -4.49 -8.84
CA MET A 49 -2.30 -4.38 -7.61
C MET A 49 -2.89 -2.98 -7.49
N GLY A 50 -4.18 -2.90 -7.19
CA GLY A 50 -4.87 -1.73 -6.70
C GLY A 50 -4.77 -1.69 -5.18
N VAL A 51 -4.54 -0.50 -4.64
CA VAL A 51 -4.69 -0.21 -3.22
C VAL A 51 -5.64 0.96 -3.10
N GLN A 52 -6.72 0.74 -2.36
CA GLN A 52 -7.66 1.76 -1.94
C GLN A 52 -7.60 1.84 -0.43
N ALA A 53 -7.33 3.03 0.08
CA ALA A 53 -7.25 3.29 1.50
C ALA A 53 -7.87 4.68 1.77
N PRO A 54 -8.35 4.92 3.00
CA PRO A 54 -8.71 6.26 3.46
C PRO A 54 -7.58 7.27 3.24
N ASN A 55 -7.91 8.54 3.02
CA ASN A 55 -6.94 9.60 2.73
C ASN A 55 -5.92 9.83 3.87
N GLN A 56 -6.28 9.34 5.05
CA GLN A 56 -5.48 9.39 6.27
C GLN A 56 -4.34 8.38 6.29
N LEU A 57 -4.26 7.49 5.30
CA LEU A 57 -3.19 6.53 5.14
C LEU A 57 -2.35 6.87 3.93
N SER A 58 -1.05 7.03 4.16
CA SER A 58 -0.06 7.14 3.10
C SER A 58 0.41 5.75 2.66
N ILE A 59 0.30 5.49 1.37
CA ILE A 59 0.72 4.24 0.74
C ILE A 59 2.06 4.48 0.04
N TRP A 60 3.09 3.78 0.52
CA TRP A 60 4.46 3.90 0.03
C TRP A 60 4.90 2.61 -0.66
N ARG A 61 5.68 2.75 -1.73
CA ARG A 61 6.36 1.62 -2.37
C ARG A 61 7.64 1.34 -1.58
N LYS A 62 7.78 0.12 -1.05
CA LYS A 62 9.07 -0.31 -0.50
C LYS A 62 9.92 -0.80 -1.66
N ASP A 63 11.06 -0.17 -1.92
CA ASP A 63 11.96 -0.74 -2.92
C ASP A 63 12.40 -2.15 -2.50
N ALA A 64 12.45 -3.07 -3.46
CA ALA A 64 13.01 -4.38 -3.20
C ALA A 64 14.47 -4.19 -2.75
N PRO A 65 14.95 -4.90 -1.72
CA PRO A 65 16.36 -4.85 -1.38
C PRO A 65 17.15 -5.19 -2.65
N LYS A 66 18.01 -4.25 -3.07
CA LYS A 66 18.95 -4.47 -4.17
C LYS A 66 19.75 -5.71 -3.77
N ALA A 67 19.67 -6.79 -4.54
CA ALA A 67 20.58 -7.91 -4.36
C ALA A 67 22.00 -7.35 -4.47
N ILE A 68 22.69 -7.27 -3.34
CA ILE A 68 24.11 -6.90 -3.29
C ILE A 68 24.81 -8.09 -3.93
N ALA A 69 25.30 -7.92 -5.16
CA ALA A 69 26.21 -8.87 -5.76
C ALA A 69 27.50 -8.83 -4.94
N VAL A 70 27.72 -9.88 -4.14
CA VAL A 70 28.99 -10.20 -3.47
C VAL A 70 29.63 -11.33 -4.26
#